data_AF-A0A091DH44-F1
#
_entry.id   AF-A0A091DH44-F1
#
_cell.length_a   1.000
_cell.length_b   1.000
_cell.length_c   1.000
_cell.angle_alpha   90.00
_cell.angle_beta   90.00
_cell.angle_gamma   90.00
#
_symmetry.space_group_name_H-M   'P 1'
#
loop_
_entity.id
_entity.type
_entity.pdbx_description
1 polymer ?
#
loop_
_entity_poly.entity_id
_entity_poly.type
_entity_poly.pdbx_seq_one_letter_code
_entity_poly.pdbx_strand_id
1 'polypeptide(L)'
;MPPTLRPGAGGSERDVGAESAGVRTLRPRDMDLGAITNHSTLHAKPDGLVLQYGTAGFRTNAEHLDHIMYRMGLLAVLRSKQTKATIGVMVTASHNPEEDNGVKLVDPLGEMLAPSWEEHATHLANAEEQDLQRVLVDISEIEAVDLQQDAFVVIGRDTRPSGEKLSQSVIDGVTVLGGQFHDYGLLTTPQLHYMVYCRNTSGRYGEATIEGYYQKLSKAFVELTKQASCSGYEYRSLKVDCANGIGAMKLKEMQHYVSQGLSVQLFNDGTKGKLNHLCGADFVKSHQKPPEGMEMKPNERCCSFDGDADRIVYYYWDAYGQFHLIDGDKIAALISSFLKDVLLEIGENLNIGVVQTAYANGSSTRYLEEVMKVPVYCTKTGVKHLHHKAQEFDIGVYFEANGHGTALFSKAVEVKIKQLAKELGDNKGKAAKMLENIIDLFNQAAGDAISDMLIIEAILGLKGLTVQQWDALYMDLPNRQLKVKVADRRVISTTDAERQVVTPPGLQKVISDLVKKYKFSRAFVRPSGTEDVVRVYAEADSQENADSLAHEVSLAVFQLAGGIGERPTPSF
;
A
#
# COMPACT_ATOMS: atom_id res chain seq x y z
N MET A 1 -6.76 -52.16 55.12
CA MET A 1 -7.91 -52.21 56.05
C MET A 1 -9.19 -52.12 55.21
N PRO A 2 -10.10 -53.10 55.30
CA PRO A 2 -11.40 -53.17 54.59
C PRO A 2 -12.48 -52.41 55.42
N PRO A 3 -13.80 -52.28 55.09
CA PRO A 3 -14.78 -53.31 54.60
C PRO A 3 -15.68 -52.88 53.39
N THR A 4 -16.08 -53.77 52.45
CA THR A 4 -17.27 -54.67 52.37
C THR A 4 -18.65 -53.96 52.44
N LEU A 5 -19.61 -54.11 51.52
CA LEU A 5 -20.57 -55.24 51.40
C LEU A 5 -21.51 -55.08 50.16
N ARG A 6 -22.30 -56.13 49.91
CA ARG A 6 -22.81 -56.66 48.63
C ARG A 6 -24.37 -56.45 48.47
N PRO A 7 -25.13 -57.16 47.58
CA PRO A 7 -26.05 -56.61 46.57
C PRO A 7 -27.57 -56.85 46.84
N GLY A 8 -28.46 -56.40 45.94
CA GLY A 8 -29.90 -56.72 45.99
C GLY A 8 -30.63 -56.56 44.65
N ALA A 9 -31.46 -57.55 44.32
CA ALA A 9 -32.10 -57.80 43.03
C ALA A 9 -33.61 -57.46 43.03
N GLY A 10 -34.21 -57.32 41.84
CA GLY A 10 -35.56 -57.87 41.56
C GLY A 10 -36.66 -56.92 41.04
N GLY A 11 -37.20 -57.28 39.86
CA GLY A 11 -38.57 -56.99 39.37
C GLY A 11 -38.77 -55.67 38.61
N SER A 12 -39.52 -55.56 37.51
CA SER A 12 -40.44 -56.47 36.82
C SER A 12 -40.82 -55.94 35.43
N GLU A 13 -40.78 -56.82 34.43
CA GLU A 13 -41.62 -57.00 33.22
C GLU A 13 -42.56 -55.93 32.61
N ARG A 14 -42.54 -55.99 31.25
CA ARG A 14 -43.53 -55.66 30.20
C ARG A 14 -43.53 -54.22 29.65
N ASP A 15 -43.73 -53.95 28.35
CA ASP A 15 -43.61 -54.64 27.05
C ASP A 15 -44.00 -53.57 26.01
N VAL A 16 -43.48 -53.68 24.78
CA VAL A 16 -43.90 -53.06 23.51
C VAL A 16 -43.89 -51.52 23.31
N GLY A 17 -43.15 -51.08 22.28
CA GLY A 17 -43.40 -49.81 21.58
C GLY A 17 -42.17 -49.17 20.98
N ALA A 18 -41.80 -49.57 19.76
CA ALA A 18 -40.75 -48.93 18.99
C ALA A 18 -41.18 -47.51 18.56
N GLU A 19 -40.45 -46.50 19.00
CA GLU A 19 -40.28 -45.25 18.25
C GLU A 19 -38.79 -44.91 18.25
N SER A 20 -38.20 -45.00 17.05
CA SER A 20 -36.84 -44.56 16.79
C SER A 20 -36.74 -43.06 17.09
N ALA A 21 -36.12 -42.71 18.22
CA ALA A 21 -35.63 -41.36 18.45
C ALA A 21 -34.63 -41.04 17.33
N GLY A 22 -35.12 -40.30 16.34
CA GLY A 22 -34.30 -39.78 15.25
C GLY A 22 -33.14 -39.02 15.87
N VAL A 23 -31.94 -39.60 15.74
CA VAL A 23 -30.71 -38.83 15.76
C VAL A 23 -30.91 -37.77 14.67
N ARG A 24 -31.25 -36.55 15.06
CA ARG A 24 -31.09 -35.39 14.20
C ARG A 24 -29.58 -35.28 13.95
N THR A 25 -29.12 -35.96 12.92
CA THR A 25 -27.96 -35.55 12.16
C THR A 25 -28.25 -34.12 11.73
N LEU A 26 -27.68 -33.16 12.47
CA LEU A 26 -27.57 -31.79 11.98
C LEU A 26 -26.87 -31.90 10.63
N ARG A 27 -27.61 -31.54 9.58
CA ARG A 27 -27.07 -31.40 8.23
C ARG A 27 -25.91 -30.39 8.27
N PRO A 28 -24.94 -30.48 7.34
CA PRO A 28 -23.79 -29.59 7.29
C PRO A 28 -24.23 -28.12 7.36
N ARG A 29 -23.41 -27.23 7.94
CA ARG A 29 -23.66 -25.78 7.87
C ARG A 29 -23.45 -25.34 6.42
N ASP A 30 -24.48 -25.49 5.61
CA ASP A 30 -24.57 -24.90 4.27
C ASP A 30 -24.65 -23.37 4.40
N MET A 31 -24.24 -22.64 3.37
CA MET A 31 -24.36 -21.19 3.31
C MET A 31 -25.84 -20.79 3.48
N ASP A 32 -26.18 -19.95 4.48
CA ASP A 32 -27.57 -19.47 4.65
C ASP A 32 -27.88 -18.38 3.61
N LEU A 33 -28.10 -18.82 2.38
CA LEU A 33 -28.36 -17.96 1.23
C LEU A 33 -29.61 -17.09 1.43
N GLY A 34 -30.59 -17.58 2.19
CA GLY A 34 -31.80 -16.81 2.54
C GLY A 34 -31.48 -15.63 3.45
N ALA A 35 -30.67 -15.85 4.49
CA ALA A 35 -30.20 -14.77 5.36
C ALA A 35 -29.35 -13.74 4.59
N ILE A 36 -28.46 -14.20 3.70
CA ILE A 36 -27.62 -13.33 2.86
C ILE A 36 -28.49 -12.40 2.00
N THR A 37 -29.45 -12.93 1.26
CA THR A 37 -30.32 -12.09 0.42
C THR A 37 -31.17 -11.12 1.26
N ASN A 38 -31.70 -11.56 2.40
CA ASN A 38 -32.46 -10.67 3.27
C ASN A 38 -31.59 -9.50 3.78
N HIS A 39 -30.34 -9.76 4.18
CA HIS A 39 -29.41 -8.70 4.59
C HIS A 39 -28.97 -7.81 3.42
N SER A 40 -28.78 -8.37 2.22
CA SER A 40 -28.43 -7.59 1.03
C SER A 40 -29.48 -6.52 0.70
N THR A 41 -30.76 -6.73 1.02
CA THR A 41 -31.80 -5.69 0.87
C THR A 41 -31.58 -4.42 1.72
N LEU A 42 -30.84 -4.54 2.83
CA LEU A 42 -30.43 -3.40 3.66
C LEU A 42 -29.26 -2.62 3.05
N HIS A 43 -28.57 -3.25 2.09
CA HIS A 43 -27.41 -2.72 1.39
C HIS A 43 -27.68 -2.74 -0.13
N ALA A 44 -28.83 -2.20 -0.54
CA ALA A 44 -29.30 -2.30 -1.92
C ALA A 44 -28.30 -1.66 -2.91
N LYS A 45 -28.02 -2.39 -4.01
CA LYS A 45 -27.22 -1.87 -5.12
C LYS A 45 -27.98 -0.74 -5.83
N PRO A 46 -27.34 0.42 -6.08
CA PRO A 46 -27.93 1.48 -6.91
C PRO A 46 -28.10 1.04 -8.37
N ASP A 47 -29.26 1.38 -8.97
CA ASP A 47 -29.59 1.04 -10.36
C ASP A 47 -28.53 1.55 -11.35
N GLY A 48 -28.07 0.66 -12.23
CA GLY A 48 -27.12 0.99 -13.30
C GLY A 48 -25.69 1.28 -12.85
N LEU A 49 -25.39 1.23 -11.54
CA LEU A 49 -24.03 1.41 -11.04
C LEU A 49 -23.17 0.18 -11.35
N VAL A 50 -22.02 0.42 -12.00
CA VAL A 50 -21.01 -0.60 -12.26
C VAL A 50 -19.64 -0.07 -11.84
N LEU A 51 -18.93 -0.83 -11.01
CA LEU A 51 -17.61 -0.47 -10.49
C LEU A 51 -16.59 -1.58 -10.75
N GLN A 52 -15.32 -1.23 -10.91
CA GLN A 52 -14.22 -2.19 -11.02
C GLN A 52 -13.36 -2.14 -9.76
N TYR A 53 -12.82 -3.29 -9.35
CA TYR A 53 -11.94 -3.37 -8.18
C TYR A 53 -10.66 -2.55 -8.35
N GLY A 54 -10.16 -2.40 -9.57
CA GLY A 54 -9.00 -1.56 -9.86
C GLY A 54 -7.70 -2.03 -9.20
N THR A 55 -6.70 -1.15 -9.14
CA THR A 55 -5.36 -1.49 -8.63
C THR A 55 -5.25 -1.46 -7.11
N ALA A 56 -6.22 -0.85 -6.42
CA ALA A 56 -6.14 -0.61 -4.99
C ALA A 56 -7.52 -0.59 -4.34
N GLY A 57 -8.36 -1.54 -4.75
CA GLY A 57 -9.72 -1.72 -4.25
C GLY A 57 -10.74 -0.76 -4.87
N PHE A 58 -12.02 -1.03 -4.61
CA PHE A 58 -13.11 -0.15 -5.04
C PHE A 58 -12.96 1.23 -4.42
N ARG A 59 -13.15 2.28 -5.24
CA ARG A 59 -13.14 3.68 -4.81
C ARG A 59 -14.14 4.47 -5.61
N THR A 60 -14.96 5.26 -4.93
CA THR A 60 -15.89 6.22 -5.52
C THR A 60 -16.43 7.11 -4.38
N ASN A 61 -17.40 7.97 -4.68
CA ASN A 61 -18.12 8.71 -3.67
C ASN A 61 -18.70 7.76 -2.61
N ALA A 62 -18.56 8.11 -1.33
CA ALA A 62 -18.95 7.27 -0.22
C ALA A 62 -20.44 6.84 -0.26
N GLU A 63 -21.32 7.65 -0.85
CA GLU A 63 -22.76 7.35 -0.94
C GLU A 63 -23.08 6.10 -1.78
N HIS A 64 -22.15 5.68 -2.66
CA HIS A 64 -22.33 4.55 -3.56
C HIS A 64 -21.70 3.24 -3.07
N LEU A 65 -21.05 3.24 -1.91
CA LEU A 65 -20.21 2.12 -1.46
C LEU A 65 -20.90 1.12 -0.53
N ASP A 66 -22.08 1.41 -0.01
CA ASP A 66 -22.76 0.59 1.01
C ASP A 66 -22.87 -0.90 0.60
N HIS A 67 -23.47 -1.17 -0.56
CA HIS A 67 -23.58 -2.52 -1.13
C HIS A 67 -22.22 -3.18 -1.43
N ILE A 68 -21.23 -2.38 -1.84
CA ILE A 68 -19.87 -2.86 -2.12
C ILE A 68 -19.22 -3.36 -0.84
N MET A 69 -19.33 -2.59 0.24
CA MET A 69 -18.76 -2.93 1.54
C MET A 69 -19.32 -4.25 2.07
N TYR A 70 -20.65 -4.38 2.05
CA TYR A 70 -21.33 -5.62 2.42
C TYR A 70 -20.82 -6.82 1.62
N ARG A 71 -20.77 -6.69 0.29
CA ARG A 71 -20.29 -7.74 -0.61
C ARG A 71 -18.82 -8.06 -0.43
N MET A 72 -17.97 -7.08 -0.11
CA MET A 72 -16.57 -7.32 0.22
C MET A 72 -16.39 -8.00 1.58
N GLY A 73 -17.30 -7.79 2.53
CA GLY A 73 -17.38 -8.61 3.75
C GLY A 73 -17.63 -10.09 3.44
N LEU A 74 -18.57 -10.38 2.54
CA LEU A 74 -18.83 -11.76 2.06
C LEU A 74 -17.58 -12.36 1.39
N LEU A 75 -16.96 -11.62 0.46
CA LEU A 75 -15.78 -12.10 -0.26
C LEU A 75 -14.58 -12.33 0.68
N ALA A 76 -14.37 -11.46 1.67
CA ALA A 76 -13.31 -11.63 2.66
C ALA A 76 -13.47 -12.93 3.46
N VAL A 77 -14.70 -13.32 3.78
CA VAL A 77 -14.98 -14.62 4.41
C VAL A 77 -14.63 -15.77 3.49
N LEU A 78 -15.07 -15.76 2.23
CA LEU A 78 -14.72 -16.81 1.26
C LEU A 78 -13.19 -16.91 1.07
N ARG A 79 -12.50 -15.77 0.99
CA ARG A 79 -11.04 -15.71 0.88
C ARG A 79 -10.36 -16.28 2.12
N SER A 80 -10.86 -15.96 3.31
CA SER A 80 -10.32 -16.48 4.57
C SER A 80 -10.48 -17.99 4.68
N LYS A 81 -11.64 -18.53 4.28
CA LYS A 81 -11.87 -19.99 4.20
C LYS A 81 -10.92 -20.65 3.21
N GLN A 82 -10.76 -20.08 2.01
CA GLN A 82 -9.89 -20.63 0.96
C GLN A 82 -8.42 -20.68 1.38
N THR A 83 -7.93 -19.58 1.97
CA THR A 83 -6.53 -19.45 2.39
C THR A 83 -6.24 -20.09 3.75
N LYS A 84 -7.28 -20.43 4.53
CA LYS A 84 -7.18 -20.89 5.92
C LYS A 84 -6.43 -19.90 6.81
N ALA A 85 -6.63 -18.61 6.55
CA ALA A 85 -5.86 -17.54 7.14
C ALA A 85 -6.73 -16.32 7.43
N THR A 86 -6.21 -15.42 8.27
CA THR A 86 -6.83 -14.12 8.52
C THR A 86 -6.74 -13.25 7.27
N ILE A 87 -7.85 -12.62 6.88
CA ILE A 87 -7.91 -11.64 5.77
C ILE A 87 -8.22 -10.26 6.33
N GLY A 88 -7.61 -9.22 5.77
CA GLY A 88 -7.85 -7.84 6.16
C GLY A 88 -8.84 -7.13 5.23
N VAL A 89 -9.60 -6.17 5.78
CA VAL A 89 -10.43 -5.22 5.04
C VAL A 89 -10.11 -3.81 5.51
N MET A 90 -9.50 -3.01 4.63
CA MET A 90 -9.19 -1.60 4.91
C MET A 90 -10.23 -0.71 4.25
N VAL A 91 -10.94 0.09 5.04
CA VAL A 91 -11.89 1.10 4.57
C VAL A 91 -11.18 2.44 4.45
N THR A 92 -10.82 2.82 3.22
CA THR A 92 -10.13 4.07 2.90
C THR A 92 -10.15 4.35 1.40
N ALA A 93 -10.07 5.63 1.02
CA ALA A 93 -9.70 6.05 -0.33
C ALA A 93 -8.33 6.75 -0.40
N SER A 94 -7.46 6.62 0.60
CA SER A 94 -6.07 7.12 0.55
C SER A 94 -6.04 8.63 0.21
N HIS A 95 -5.32 9.03 -0.83
CA HIS A 95 -5.16 10.40 -1.34
C HIS A 95 -6.43 11.05 -1.94
N ASN A 96 -7.53 10.32 -2.13
CA ASN A 96 -8.76 10.89 -2.71
C ASN A 96 -9.38 12.01 -1.82
N PRO A 97 -10.23 12.90 -2.37
CA PRO A 97 -11.02 13.87 -1.59
C PRO A 97 -11.86 13.21 -0.49
N GLU A 98 -12.13 13.91 0.62
CA GLU A 98 -12.83 13.39 1.82
C GLU A 98 -14.20 12.74 1.55
N GLU A 99 -14.95 13.24 0.57
CA GLU A 99 -16.26 12.72 0.17
C GLU A 99 -16.21 11.32 -0.47
N ASP A 100 -15.05 10.92 -1.00
CA ASP A 100 -14.84 9.56 -1.48
C ASP A 100 -14.62 8.60 -0.31
N ASN A 101 -14.77 7.31 -0.56
CA ASN A 101 -14.19 6.26 0.29
C ASN A 101 -13.87 5.03 -0.57
N GLY A 102 -13.45 3.94 0.05
CA GLY A 102 -13.10 2.74 -0.68
C GLY A 102 -12.81 1.56 0.22
N VAL A 103 -12.59 0.40 -0.39
CA VAL A 103 -12.30 -0.84 0.32
C VAL A 103 -11.21 -1.63 -0.37
N LYS A 104 -10.14 -1.95 0.37
CA LYS A 104 -9.04 -2.82 -0.03
C LYS A 104 -9.13 -4.12 0.77
N LEU A 105 -8.96 -5.27 0.10
CA LEU A 105 -8.78 -6.56 0.76
C LEU A 105 -7.27 -6.85 0.87
N VAL A 106 -6.88 -7.41 2.01
CA VAL A 106 -5.49 -7.70 2.36
C VAL A 106 -5.34 -9.20 2.58
N ASP A 107 -4.44 -9.80 1.82
CA ASP A 107 -4.17 -11.23 1.83
C ASP A 107 -3.20 -11.63 2.96
N PRO A 108 -2.99 -12.94 3.20
CA PRO A 108 -2.46 -13.44 4.48
C PRO A 108 -1.09 -12.92 4.93
N LEU A 109 -0.18 -12.61 4.01
CA LEU A 109 1.15 -12.06 4.33
C LEU A 109 1.13 -10.53 4.38
N GLY A 110 -0.05 -9.92 4.38
CA GLY A 110 -0.25 -8.49 4.35
C GLY A 110 -0.11 -7.89 2.94
N GLU A 111 -0.09 -8.71 1.89
CA GLU A 111 -0.10 -8.26 0.50
C GLU A 111 -1.49 -7.81 0.05
N MET A 112 -1.56 -7.10 -1.07
CA MET A 112 -2.84 -6.78 -1.71
C MET A 112 -3.53 -8.06 -2.21
N LEU A 113 -4.86 -8.05 -2.28
CA LEU A 113 -5.66 -9.16 -2.83
C LEU A 113 -5.06 -9.75 -4.11
N ALA A 114 -4.96 -11.09 -4.15
CA ALA A 114 -4.50 -11.81 -5.31
C ALA A 114 -5.24 -11.38 -6.60
N PRO A 115 -4.54 -11.15 -7.74
CA PRO A 115 -5.16 -10.69 -8.98
C PRO A 115 -6.32 -11.54 -9.48
N SER A 116 -6.27 -12.87 -9.31
CA SER A 116 -7.37 -13.77 -9.69
C SER A 116 -8.65 -13.53 -8.89
N TRP A 117 -8.56 -12.95 -7.70
CA TRP A 117 -9.70 -12.61 -6.85
C TRP A 117 -10.25 -11.20 -7.09
N GLU A 118 -9.54 -10.34 -7.81
CA GLU A 118 -10.05 -9.01 -8.20
C GLU A 118 -11.24 -9.11 -9.17
N GLU A 119 -11.24 -10.14 -10.03
CA GLU A 119 -12.35 -10.45 -10.94
C GLU A 119 -13.57 -10.94 -10.15
N HIS A 120 -13.38 -11.82 -9.18
CA HIS A 120 -14.44 -12.25 -8.26
C HIS A 120 -15.02 -11.08 -7.47
N ALA A 121 -14.16 -10.18 -6.99
CA ALA A 121 -14.58 -8.97 -6.30
C ALA A 121 -15.42 -8.07 -7.20
N THR A 122 -14.97 -7.84 -8.44
CA THR A 122 -15.70 -7.07 -9.45
C THR A 122 -17.03 -7.72 -9.80
N HIS A 123 -17.06 -9.03 -10.02
CA HIS A 123 -18.29 -9.74 -10.36
C HIS A 123 -19.30 -9.69 -9.22
N LEU A 124 -18.86 -9.99 -8.00
CA LEU A 124 -19.73 -9.98 -6.81
C LEU A 124 -20.27 -8.57 -6.53
N ALA A 125 -19.41 -7.56 -6.57
CA ALA A 125 -19.80 -6.16 -6.38
C ALA A 125 -20.90 -5.72 -7.35
N ASN A 126 -20.85 -6.17 -8.59
CA ASN A 126 -21.80 -5.75 -9.64
C ASN A 126 -23.01 -6.68 -9.79
N ALA A 127 -23.07 -7.80 -9.07
CA ALA A 127 -24.18 -8.76 -9.17
C ALA A 127 -25.54 -8.07 -8.91
N GLU A 128 -26.54 -8.37 -9.73
CA GLU A 128 -27.91 -7.97 -9.41
C GLU A 128 -28.42 -8.76 -8.19
N GLU A 129 -29.42 -8.22 -7.50
CA GLU A 129 -29.90 -8.80 -6.23
C GLU A 129 -30.35 -10.27 -6.39
N GLN A 130 -31.04 -10.58 -7.49
CA GLN A 130 -31.45 -11.95 -7.83
C GLN A 130 -30.30 -12.91 -8.16
N ASP A 131 -29.14 -12.37 -8.53
CA ASP A 131 -27.96 -13.15 -8.94
C ASP A 131 -26.93 -13.33 -7.83
N LEU A 132 -27.04 -12.57 -6.73
CA LEU A 132 -26.04 -12.55 -5.66
C LEU A 132 -25.72 -13.95 -5.11
N GLN A 133 -26.74 -14.75 -4.83
CA GLN A 133 -26.57 -16.11 -4.31
C GLN A 133 -25.80 -17.00 -5.29
N ARG A 134 -26.17 -16.95 -6.56
CA ARG A 134 -25.53 -17.72 -7.63
C ARG A 134 -24.06 -17.35 -7.74
N VAL A 135 -23.74 -16.05 -7.75
CA VAL A 135 -22.35 -15.58 -7.83
C VAL A 135 -21.51 -16.06 -6.65
N LEU A 136 -22.04 -16.07 -5.43
CA LEU A 136 -21.32 -16.58 -4.25
C LEU A 136 -21.04 -18.08 -4.34
N VAL A 137 -22.01 -18.86 -4.81
CA VAL A 137 -21.85 -20.31 -5.04
C VAL A 137 -20.81 -20.55 -6.12
N ASP A 138 -20.90 -19.84 -7.25
CA ASP A 138 -19.96 -19.95 -8.37
C ASP A 138 -18.52 -19.65 -7.91
N ILE A 139 -18.30 -18.57 -7.15
CA ILE A 139 -16.98 -18.24 -6.58
C ILE A 139 -16.50 -19.38 -5.66
N SER A 140 -17.38 -19.89 -4.81
CA SER A 140 -17.03 -20.96 -3.85
C SER A 140 -16.63 -22.25 -4.56
N GLU A 141 -17.31 -22.61 -5.66
CA GLU A 141 -16.99 -23.78 -6.46
C GLU A 141 -15.71 -23.60 -7.28
N ILE A 142 -15.55 -22.46 -7.96
CA ILE A 142 -14.38 -22.14 -8.79
C ILE A 142 -13.10 -22.16 -7.94
N GLU A 143 -13.14 -21.54 -6.76
CA GLU A 143 -11.99 -21.41 -5.87
C GLU A 143 -11.86 -22.61 -4.90
N ALA A 144 -12.72 -23.63 -5.04
CA ALA A 144 -12.77 -24.83 -4.19
C ALA A 144 -12.79 -24.49 -2.68
N VAL A 145 -13.64 -23.53 -2.29
CA VAL A 145 -13.77 -23.05 -0.92
C VAL A 145 -14.42 -24.10 -0.05
N ASP A 146 -13.72 -24.54 1.00
CA ASP A 146 -14.32 -25.35 2.06
C ASP A 146 -15.19 -24.48 2.96
N LEU A 147 -16.52 -24.56 2.79
CA LEU A 147 -17.47 -23.76 3.57
C LEU A 147 -17.47 -24.11 5.07
N GLN A 148 -16.97 -25.29 5.45
CA GLN A 148 -16.84 -25.71 6.85
C GLN A 148 -15.60 -25.11 7.54
N GLN A 149 -14.63 -24.60 6.76
CA GLN A 149 -13.45 -23.95 7.31
C GLN A 149 -13.85 -22.68 8.08
N ASP A 150 -13.27 -22.47 9.26
CA ASP A 150 -13.46 -21.22 10.00
C ASP A 150 -12.83 -20.04 9.23
N ALA A 151 -13.50 -18.89 9.30
CA ALA A 151 -13.03 -17.65 8.69
C ALA A 151 -12.79 -16.59 9.76
N PHE A 152 -11.71 -15.83 9.61
CA PHE A 152 -11.38 -14.72 10.50
C PHE A 152 -10.98 -13.49 9.68
N VAL A 153 -11.66 -12.37 9.90
CA VAL A 153 -11.47 -11.13 9.16
C VAL A 153 -11.06 -10.01 10.12
N VAL A 154 -10.05 -9.21 9.77
CA VAL A 154 -9.70 -8.00 10.52
C VAL A 154 -10.07 -6.77 9.73
N ILE A 155 -10.63 -5.77 10.41
CA ILE A 155 -11.18 -4.56 9.77
C ILE A 155 -10.48 -3.34 10.36
N GLY A 156 -10.16 -2.38 9.50
CA GLY A 156 -9.65 -1.07 9.89
C GLY A 156 -10.18 0.01 8.97
N ARG A 157 -10.14 1.27 9.43
CA ARG A 157 -10.58 2.44 8.65
C ARG A 157 -9.70 3.66 8.90
N ASP A 158 -9.68 4.57 7.93
CA ASP A 158 -9.10 5.91 8.09
C ASP A 158 -10.10 6.86 8.79
N THR A 159 -9.79 8.17 8.79
CA THR A 159 -10.58 9.22 9.45
C THR A 159 -11.77 9.74 8.62
N ARG A 160 -12.09 9.15 7.46
CA ARG A 160 -13.21 9.63 6.64
C ARG A 160 -14.53 9.55 7.42
N PRO A 161 -15.40 10.57 7.35
CA PRO A 161 -16.67 10.58 8.08
C PRO A 161 -17.59 9.40 7.76
N SER A 162 -17.53 8.88 6.53
CA SER A 162 -18.30 7.71 6.10
C SER A 162 -17.75 6.36 6.59
N GLY A 163 -16.53 6.35 7.14
CA GLY A 163 -15.79 5.12 7.46
C GLY A 163 -16.49 4.22 8.47
N GLU A 164 -17.08 4.78 9.53
CA GLU A 164 -17.76 3.99 10.57
C GLU A 164 -18.97 3.22 10.01
N LYS A 165 -19.82 3.91 9.24
CA LYS A 165 -20.98 3.28 8.57
C LYS A 165 -20.52 2.19 7.59
N LEU A 166 -19.51 2.49 6.79
CA LEU A 166 -19.01 1.56 5.76
C LEU A 166 -18.32 0.33 6.38
N SER A 167 -17.58 0.50 7.49
CA SER A 167 -17.06 -0.62 8.27
C SER A 167 -18.17 -1.51 8.81
N GLN A 168 -19.29 -0.94 9.27
CA GLN A 168 -20.44 -1.72 9.70
C GLN A 168 -21.02 -2.57 8.56
N SER A 169 -21.13 -2.02 7.35
CA SER A 169 -21.59 -2.80 6.20
C SER A 169 -20.66 -3.99 5.89
N VAL A 170 -19.34 -3.81 6.00
CA VAL A 170 -18.39 -4.95 5.91
C VAL A 170 -18.68 -6.00 6.98
N ILE A 171 -18.87 -5.57 8.23
CA ILE A 171 -19.17 -6.46 9.37
C ILE A 171 -20.46 -7.24 9.14
N ASP A 172 -21.50 -6.60 8.59
CA ASP A 172 -22.78 -7.25 8.29
C ASP A 172 -22.58 -8.39 7.28
N GLY A 173 -21.77 -8.15 6.24
CA GLY A 173 -21.37 -9.17 5.26
C GLY A 173 -20.55 -10.30 5.87
N VAL A 174 -19.57 -9.99 6.71
CA VAL A 174 -18.77 -11.01 7.41
C VAL A 174 -19.65 -11.88 8.31
N THR A 175 -20.53 -11.24 9.09
CA THR A 175 -21.37 -11.90 10.09
C THR A 175 -22.40 -12.83 9.46
N VAL A 176 -23.09 -12.38 8.41
CA VAL A 176 -24.15 -13.18 7.77
C VAL A 176 -23.62 -14.44 7.09
N LEU A 177 -22.36 -14.42 6.61
CA LEU A 177 -21.69 -15.59 6.04
C LEU A 177 -20.96 -16.44 7.09
N GLY A 178 -21.15 -16.13 8.39
CA GLY A 178 -20.61 -16.90 9.51
C GLY A 178 -19.11 -16.73 9.74
N GLY A 179 -18.52 -15.63 9.28
CA GLY A 179 -17.15 -15.27 9.59
C GLY A 179 -17.01 -14.65 10.98
N GLN A 180 -15.88 -14.90 11.63
CA GLN A 180 -15.47 -14.17 12.83
C GLN A 180 -14.71 -12.91 12.41
N PHE A 181 -14.75 -11.87 13.23
CA PHE A 181 -13.99 -10.65 12.95
C PHE A 181 -13.40 -9.98 14.18
N HIS A 182 -12.46 -9.07 13.90
CA HIS A 182 -11.99 -8.07 14.85
C HIS A 182 -11.92 -6.70 14.15
N ASP A 183 -12.71 -5.74 14.62
CA ASP A 183 -12.61 -4.35 14.18
C ASP A 183 -11.58 -3.61 15.04
N TYR A 184 -10.45 -3.24 14.44
CA TYR A 184 -9.42 -2.42 15.08
C TYR A 184 -9.77 -0.93 15.10
N GLY A 185 -10.84 -0.52 14.41
CA GLY A 185 -11.26 0.87 14.32
C GLY A 185 -10.32 1.71 13.46
N LEU A 186 -9.90 2.84 14.01
CA LEU A 186 -9.03 3.81 13.34
C LEU A 186 -7.60 3.28 13.25
N LEU A 187 -7.12 3.02 12.03
CA LEU A 187 -5.77 2.56 11.70
C LEU A 187 -5.22 3.28 10.47
N THR A 188 -3.90 3.39 10.37
CA THR A 188 -3.28 3.61 9.04
C THR A 188 -3.46 2.36 8.19
N THR A 189 -3.43 2.48 6.86
CA THR A 189 -3.42 1.31 5.97
C THR A 189 -2.29 0.33 6.33
N PRO A 190 -1.03 0.79 6.50
CA PRO A 190 0.07 -0.09 6.87
C PRO A 190 -0.09 -0.82 8.21
N GLN A 191 -0.78 -0.21 9.19
CA GLN A 191 -1.07 -0.86 10.46
C GLN A 191 -2.00 -2.06 10.27
N LEU A 192 -3.04 -1.96 9.42
CA LEU A 192 -3.90 -3.12 9.14
C LEU A 192 -3.11 -4.24 8.47
N HIS A 193 -2.29 -3.91 7.46
CA HIS A 193 -1.42 -4.87 6.78
C HIS A 193 -0.47 -5.58 7.76
N TYR A 194 0.09 -4.83 8.71
CA TYR A 194 0.88 -5.38 9.80
C TYR A 194 0.07 -6.34 10.70
N MET A 195 -1.17 -5.99 11.09
CA MET A 195 -2.01 -6.88 11.92
C MET A 195 -2.29 -8.22 11.24
N VAL A 196 -2.62 -8.18 9.93
CA VAL A 196 -2.87 -9.39 9.12
C VAL A 196 -1.62 -10.27 9.11
N TYR A 197 -0.46 -9.69 8.79
CA TYR A 197 0.79 -10.45 8.70
C TYR A 197 1.20 -11.05 10.06
N CYS A 198 1.07 -10.30 11.15
CA CYS A 198 1.36 -10.79 12.50
C CYS A 198 0.47 -11.96 12.91
N ARG A 199 -0.85 -11.89 12.61
CA ARG A 199 -1.80 -12.97 12.93
C ARG A 199 -1.46 -14.25 12.17
N ASN A 200 -1.15 -14.14 10.89
CA ASN A 200 -0.89 -15.30 10.03
C ASN A 200 0.53 -15.88 10.19
N THR A 201 1.43 -15.14 10.82
CA THR A 201 2.76 -15.66 11.18
C THR A 201 2.84 -16.17 12.62
N SER A 202 1.70 -16.24 13.32
CA SER A 202 1.61 -16.65 14.73
C SER A 202 2.54 -15.83 15.63
N GLY A 203 2.60 -14.52 15.39
CA GLY A 203 3.42 -13.59 16.17
C GLY A 203 4.90 -13.54 15.80
N ARG A 204 5.38 -14.34 14.83
CA ARG A 204 6.79 -14.34 14.42
C ARG A 204 7.24 -13.03 13.76
N TYR A 205 6.34 -12.35 13.06
CA TYR A 205 6.63 -11.04 12.46
C TYR A 205 6.54 -9.88 13.47
N GLY A 206 5.68 -10.03 14.48
CA GLY A 206 5.41 -9.05 15.51
C GLY A 206 4.10 -9.35 16.23
N GLU A 207 3.75 -8.54 17.24
CA GLU A 207 2.45 -8.65 17.91
C GLU A 207 1.35 -7.94 17.13
N ALA A 208 0.21 -8.60 16.90
CA ALA A 208 -0.92 -8.06 16.13
C ALA A 208 -1.77 -7.05 16.93
N THR A 209 -1.12 -6.02 17.46
CA THR A 209 -1.71 -4.91 18.22
C THR A 209 -1.09 -3.59 17.78
N ILE A 210 -1.81 -2.48 18.02
CA ILE A 210 -1.29 -1.12 17.76
C ILE A 210 0.01 -0.89 18.54
N GLU A 211 0.04 -1.32 19.79
CA GLU A 211 1.24 -1.25 20.64
C GLU A 211 2.40 -2.07 20.06
N GLY A 212 2.13 -3.29 19.58
CA GLY A 212 3.13 -4.14 18.94
C GLY A 212 3.76 -3.51 17.71
N TYR A 213 2.95 -2.82 16.89
CA TYR A 213 3.43 -2.03 15.76
C TYR A 213 4.39 -0.92 16.21
N TYR A 214 3.97 -0.11 17.20
CA TYR A 214 4.81 0.97 17.73
C TYR A 214 6.11 0.43 18.33
N GLN A 215 6.05 -0.63 19.14
CA GLN A 215 7.22 -1.21 19.79
C GLN A 215 8.20 -1.81 18.79
N LYS A 216 7.73 -2.57 17.79
CA LYS A 216 8.60 -3.16 16.76
C LYS A 216 9.42 -2.09 16.06
N LEU A 217 8.74 -1.09 15.50
CA LEU A 217 9.39 -0.02 14.73
C LEU A 217 10.26 0.87 15.61
N SER A 218 9.73 1.39 16.71
CA SER A 218 10.48 2.33 17.56
C SER A 218 11.71 1.70 18.21
N LYS A 219 11.65 0.42 18.63
CA LYS A 219 12.80 -0.27 19.20
C LYS A 219 13.93 -0.38 18.18
N ALA A 220 13.61 -0.82 16.95
CA ALA A 220 14.58 -0.92 15.88
C ALA A 220 15.19 0.46 15.55
N PHE A 221 14.35 1.49 15.43
CA PHE A 221 14.78 2.87 15.18
C PHE A 221 15.70 3.40 16.29
N VAL A 222 15.33 3.25 17.56
CA VAL A 222 16.14 3.73 18.69
C VAL A 222 17.50 3.03 18.72
N GLU A 223 17.57 1.73 18.45
CA GLU A 223 18.86 1.02 18.36
C GLU A 223 19.75 1.49 17.20
N LEU A 224 19.15 1.91 16.07
CA LEU A 224 19.89 2.50 14.95
C LEU A 224 20.43 3.90 15.32
N THR A 225 19.61 4.74 15.96
CA THR A 225 20.03 6.11 16.34
C THR A 225 21.16 6.13 17.38
N LYS A 226 21.30 5.08 18.21
CA LYS A 226 22.45 4.93 19.12
C LYS A 226 23.78 4.75 18.39
N GLN A 227 23.74 4.26 17.15
CA GLN A 227 24.91 4.05 16.30
C GLN A 227 25.17 5.22 15.36
N ALA A 228 24.30 6.23 15.34
CA ALA A 228 24.41 7.38 14.45
C ALA A 228 25.64 8.23 14.78
N SER A 229 26.38 8.58 13.73
CA SER A 229 27.57 9.44 13.79
C SER A 229 27.19 10.90 14.09
N CYS A 230 25.98 11.30 13.70
CA CYS A 230 25.49 12.66 13.80
C CYS A 230 24.20 12.73 14.64
N SER A 231 24.18 13.63 15.62
CA SER A 231 23.06 13.81 16.55
C SER A 231 22.65 15.27 16.73
N GLY A 232 23.08 16.15 15.81
CA GLY A 232 22.74 17.57 15.82
C GLY A 232 21.24 17.81 15.63
N TYR A 233 20.78 19.03 15.92
CA TYR A 233 19.37 19.42 15.79
C TYR A 233 18.81 19.13 14.39
N GLU A 234 19.61 19.33 13.34
CA GLU A 234 19.25 19.05 11.94
C GLU A 234 18.95 17.56 11.64
N TYR A 235 19.46 16.64 12.46
CA TYR A 235 19.20 15.19 12.35
C TYR A 235 18.10 14.71 13.29
N ARG A 236 17.68 15.55 14.24
CA ARG A 236 16.74 15.19 15.31
C ARG A 236 15.43 15.92 15.25
N SER A 237 15.22 16.86 14.33
CA SER A 237 13.96 17.58 14.18
C SER A 237 13.41 17.39 12.78
N LEU A 238 12.16 16.92 12.69
CA LEU A 238 11.44 16.74 11.43
C LEU A 238 10.06 17.38 11.53
N LYS A 239 9.68 18.13 10.51
CA LYS A 239 8.31 18.62 10.37
C LYS A 239 7.54 17.71 9.41
N VAL A 240 6.38 17.24 9.83
CA VAL A 240 5.58 16.26 9.11
C VAL A 240 4.21 16.84 8.83
N ASP A 241 3.88 16.99 7.55
CA ASP A 241 2.53 17.25 7.07
C ASP A 241 1.76 15.93 7.02
N CYS A 242 0.74 15.81 7.86
CA CYS A 242 -0.02 14.57 8.02
C CYS A 242 -1.32 14.54 7.18
N ALA A 243 -1.45 15.43 6.19
CA ALA A 243 -2.57 15.48 5.24
C ALA A 243 -3.97 15.61 5.85
N ASN A 244 -4.07 16.05 7.11
CA ASN A 244 -5.28 15.97 7.94
C ASN A 244 -5.85 14.54 8.08
N GLY A 245 -4.99 13.53 7.91
CA GLY A 245 -5.35 12.12 7.87
C GLY A 245 -4.99 11.34 9.12
N ILE A 246 -5.24 10.03 9.08
CA ILE A 246 -5.07 9.12 10.21
C ILE A 246 -3.61 9.02 10.68
N GLY A 247 -2.65 9.27 9.77
CA GLY A 247 -1.23 9.33 10.09
C GLY A 247 -0.88 10.32 11.20
N ALA A 248 -1.61 11.45 11.30
CA ALA A 248 -1.40 12.43 12.37
C ALA A 248 -1.65 11.84 13.76
N MET A 249 -2.79 11.16 13.91
CA MET A 249 -3.20 10.55 15.16
C MET A 249 -2.21 9.45 15.58
N LYS A 250 -1.85 8.58 14.63
CA LYS A 250 -0.96 7.44 14.90
C LYS A 250 0.48 7.85 15.15
N LEU A 251 0.98 8.87 14.45
CA LEU A 251 2.31 9.39 14.72
C LEU A 251 2.37 10.14 16.06
N LYS A 252 1.29 10.84 16.45
CA LYS A 252 1.17 11.46 17.78
C LYS A 252 1.17 10.42 18.90
N GLU A 253 0.44 9.31 18.73
CA GLU A 253 0.47 8.17 19.65
C GLU A 253 1.88 7.53 19.71
N MET A 254 2.61 7.48 18.59
CA MET A 254 3.95 6.87 18.52
C MET A 254 5.07 7.80 19.04
N GLN A 255 4.81 9.10 19.20
CA GLN A 255 5.84 10.12 19.41
C GLN A 255 6.74 9.86 20.64
N HIS A 256 6.17 9.38 21.75
CA HIS A 256 6.98 9.12 22.96
C HIS A 256 7.95 7.95 22.76
N TYR A 257 7.64 6.96 21.92
CA TYR A 257 8.52 5.83 21.65
C TYR A 257 9.78 6.23 20.87
N VAL A 258 9.70 7.25 20.01
CA VAL A 258 10.80 7.67 19.13
C VAL A 258 11.53 8.92 19.61
N SER A 259 11.01 9.58 20.66
CA SER A 259 11.49 10.87 21.20
C SER A 259 12.98 10.93 21.57
N GLN A 260 13.62 9.79 21.85
CA GLN A 260 15.06 9.72 22.13
C GLN A 260 15.93 9.97 20.88
N GLY A 261 15.40 9.62 19.69
CA GLY A 261 16.10 9.72 18.41
C GLY A 261 15.57 10.84 17.51
N LEU A 262 14.26 11.14 17.57
CA LEU A 262 13.59 12.06 16.66
C LEU A 262 12.51 12.88 17.37
N SER A 263 12.56 14.20 17.19
CA SER A 263 11.55 15.17 17.59
C SER A 263 10.69 15.53 16.38
N VAL A 264 9.45 15.03 16.38
CA VAL A 264 8.50 15.25 15.30
C VAL A 264 7.60 16.45 15.62
N GLN A 265 7.43 17.35 14.64
CA GLN A 265 6.46 18.44 14.66
C GLN A 265 5.36 18.16 13.64
N LEU A 266 4.13 17.96 14.12
CA LEU A 266 2.99 17.61 13.27
C LEU A 266 2.30 18.87 12.74
N PHE A 267 2.01 18.88 11.44
CA PHE A 267 1.22 19.87 10.73
C PHE A 267 0.09 19.16 9.99
N ASN A 268 -1.00 19.90 9.69
CA ASN A 268 -2.19 19.34 9.07
C ASN A 268 -2.61 18.04 9.78
N ASP A 269 -2.86 18.16 11.08
CA ASP A 269 -3.04 17.02 11.99
C ASP A 269 -4.51 16.57 12.11
N GLY A 270 -5.40 17.13 11.29
CA GLY A 270 -6.83 16.87 11.32
C GLY A 270 -7.60 17.67 12.37
N THR A 271 -6.94 18.54 13.16
CA THR A 271 -7.64 19.44 14.09
C THR A 271 -8.35 20.59 13.37
N LYS A 272 -7.79 21.02 12.23
CA LYS A 272 -8.32 22.07 11.36
C LYS A 272 -8.01 21.68 9.91
N GLY A 273 -8.95 21.95 8.99
CA GLY A 273 -8.77 21.63 7.58
C GLY A 273 -9.42 20.32 7.18
N LYS A 274 -9.40 20.04 5.87
CA LYS A 274 -10.05 18.90 5.23
C LYS A 274 -8.99 17.87 4.81
N LEU A 275 -9.33 16.58 4.89
CA LEU A 275 -8.46 15.47 4.46
C LEU A 275 -7.91 15.71 3.03
N ASN A 276 -6.59 15.60 2.87
CA ASN A 276 -5.84 15.78 1.61
C ASN A 276 -6.06 17.14 0.90
N HIS A 277 -6.64 18.14 1.56
CA HIS A 277 -6.98 19.40 0.91
C HIS A 277 -5.80 20.38 0.96
N LEU A 278 -5.17 20.59 -0.20
CA LEU A 278 -4.00 21.48 -0.37
C LEU A 278 -2.79 21.08 0.50
N CYS A 279 -2.74 19.81 0.90
CA CYS A 279 -1.68 19.20 1.70
C CYS A 279 -1.56 17.70 1.37
N GLY A 280 -0.54 17.06 1.91
CA GLY A 280 -0.27 15.64 1.77
C GLY A 280 0.62 15.27 0.58
N ALA A 281 1.11 14.03 0.58
CA ALA A 281 2.13 13.56 -0.35
C ALA A 281 1.72 13.69 -1.83
N ASP A 282 0.45 13.38 -2.15
CA ASP A 282 -0.07 13.51 -3.52
C ASP A 282 -0.11 14.96 -3.99
N PHE A 283 -0.52 15.89 -3.12
CA PHE A 283 -0.52 17.32 -3.41
C PHE A 283 0.89 17.83 -3.68
N VAL A 284 1.83 17.53 -2.78
CA VAL A 284 3.23 17.97 -2.89
C VAL A 284 3.88 17.38 -4.14
N LYS A 285 3.69 16.09 -4.42
CA LYS A 285 4.21 15.44 -5.62
C LYS A 285 3.64 16.04 -6.90
N SER A 286 2.32 16.26 -6.95
CA SER A 286 1.63 16.71 -8.17
C SER A 286 1.84 18.19 -8.47
N HIS A 287 1.97 19.03 -7.45
CA HIS A 287 2.09 20.48 -7.59
C HIS A 287 3.51 21.00 -7.38
N GLN A 288 4.43 20.17 -6.90
CA GLN A 288 5.84 20.50 -6.62
C GLN A 288 5.98 21.80 -5.81
N LYS A 289 5.20 21.91 -4.74
CA LYS A 289 5.18 23.06 -3.83
C LYS A 289 4.83 22.60 -2.41
N PRO A 290 5.15 23.38 -1.37
CA PRO A 290 4.87 22.99 0.01
C PRO A 290 3.35 22.93 0.31
N PRO A 291 2.93 22.12 1.29
CA PRO A 291 1.54 22.06 1.73
C PRO A 291 1.10 23.37 2.38
N GLU A 292 -0.19 23.68 2.30
CA GLU A 292 -0.77 24.81 3.02
C GLU A 292 -0.75 24.56 4.53
N GLY A 293 -0.62 25.63 5.32
CA GLY A 293 -0.63 25.54 6.80
C GLY A 293 0.70 25.15 7.45
N MET A 294 1.77 24.98 6.66
CA MET A 294 3.09 24.58 7.14
C MET A 294 4.14 25.66 6.87
N GLU A 295 4.70 26.25 7.93
CA GLU A 295 5.83 27.18 7.79
C GLU A 295 7.15 26.42 7.64
N MET A 296 7.92 26.78 6.62
CA MET A 296 9.22 26.19 6.33
C MET A 296 10.31 27.24 6.24
N LYS A 297 11.46 27.00 6.90
CA LYS A 297 12.66 27.82 6.72
C LYS A 297 13.59 27.20 5.66
N PRO A 298 14.48 27.99 5.06
CA PRO A 298 15.52 27.45 4.19
C PRO A 298 16.30 26.32 4.87
N ASN A 299 16.57 25.28 4.10
CA ASN A 299 17.28 24.06 4.44
C ASN A 299 16.62 23.17 5.50
N GLU A 300 15.39 23.47 5.94
CA GLU A 300 14.65 22.57 6.84
C GLU A 300 14.09 21.37 6.08
N ARG A 301 14.46 20.17 6.54
CA ARG A 301 13.90 18.90 6.08
C ARG A 301 12.45 18.76 6.54
N CYS A 302 11.55 18.50 5.60
CA CYS A 302 10.14 18.27 5.83
C CYS A 302 9.68 17.03 5.05
N CYS A 303 8.59 16.41 5.47
CA CYS A 303 7.92 15.37 4.70
C CYS A 303 6.41 15.47 4.80
N SER A 304 5.71 14.86 3.83
CA SER A 304 4.25 14.73 3.81
C SER A 304 3.86 13.27 3.74
N PHE A 305 2.85 12.89 4.52
CA PHE A 305 2.10 11.64 4.34
C PHE A 305 0.91 11.85 3.42
N ASP A 306 0.30 10.78 2.92
CA ASP A 306 -1.07 10.85 2.39
C ASP A 306 -2.11 10.46 3.45
N GLY A 307 -3.41 10.56 3.09
CA GLY A 307 -4.52 10.46 4.04
C GLY A 307 -4.57 9.18 4.87
N ASP A 308 -4.13 8.04 4.34
CA ASP A 308 -4.05 6.74 5.03
C ASP A 308 -2.62 6.31 5.43
N ALA A 309 -1.64 7.21 5.23
CA ALA A 309 -0.23 7.07 5.55
C ALA A 309 0.45 5.85 4.90
N ASP A 310 0.10 5.53 3.64
CA ASP A 310 0.79 4.53 2.82
C ASP A 310 1.81 5.13 1.84
N ARG A 311 1.94 6.46 1.81
CA ARG A 311 2.93 7.20 1.00
C ARG A 311 3.66 8.25 1.79
N ILE A 312 4.92 8.48 1.41
CA ILE A 312 5.75 9.56 1.93
C ILE A 312 6.56 10.25 0.84
N VAL A 313 6.63 11.58 0.89
CA VAL A 313 7.60 12.36 0.12
C VAL A 313 8.31 13.34 1.04
N TYR A 314 9.58 13.59 0.77
CA TYR A 314 10.39 14.60 1.46
C TYR A 314 10.54 15.84 0.59
N TYR A 315 10.85 16.97 1.22
CA TYR A 315 11.09 18.22 0.51
C TYR A 315 11.78 19.26 1.42
N TYR A 316 12.35 20.28 0.80
CA TYR A 316 12.93 21.44 1.48
C TYR A 316 12.95 22.66 0.56
N TRP A 317 13.09 23.85 1.15
CA TRP A 317 13.52 25.05 0.43
C TRP A 317 15.03 25.15 0.51
N ASP A 318 15.73 25.43 -0.58
CA ASP A 318 17.15 25.74 -0.49
C ASP A 318 17.39 27.17 0.04
N ALA A 319 18.67 27.53 0.17
CA ALA A 319 19.09 28.86 0.62
C ALA A 319 18.71 29.99 -0.36
N TYR A 320 18.35 29.67 -1.60
CA TYR A 320 17.96 30.61 -2.65
C TYR A 320 16.43 30.75 -2.79
N GLY A 321 15.66 30.00 -2.00
CA GLY A 321 14.21 29.99 -2.07
C GLY A 321 13.66 29.17 -3.25
N GLN A 322 14.39 28.15 -3.70
CA GLN A 322 13.87 27.15 -4.64
C GLN A 322 13.35 25.91 -3.89
N PHE A 323 12.19 25.40 -4.30
CA PHE A 323 11.58 24.21 -3.72
C PHE A 323 12.19 22.96 -4.35
N HIS A 324 12.60 22.02 -3.51
CA HIS A 324 13.16 20.74 -3.94
C HIS A 324 12.29 19.61 -3.41
N LEU A 325 11.81 18.78 -4.33
CA LEU A 325 11.06 17.56 -4.03
C LEU A 325 12.01 16.37 -3.97
N ILE A 326 11.85 15.54 -2.94
CA ILE A 326 12.56 14.28 -2.77
C ILE A 326 11.51 13.17 -2.72
N ASP A 327 11.28 12.56 -3.86
CA ASP A 327 10.20 11.61 -4.05
C ASP A 327 10.61 10.15 -3.80
N GLY A 328 9.71 9.20 -4.12
CA GLY A 328 9.96 7.77 -3.92
C GLY A 328 11.21 7.24 -4.63
N ASP A 329 11.61 7.81 -5.77
CA ASP A 329 12.83 7.37 -6.48
C ASP A 329 14.10 7.75 -5.71
N LYS A 330 14.11 8.94 -5.10
CA LYS A 330 15.21 9.40 -4.24
C LYS A 330 15.27 8.60 -2.96
N ILE A 331 14.12 8.18 -2.42
CA ILE A 331 14.01 7.27 -1.27
C ILE A 331 14.60 5.90 -1.61
N ALA A 332 14.20 5.31 -2.74
CA ALA A 332 14.74 4.04 -3.21
C ALA A 332 16.26 4.09 -3.41
N ALA A 333 16.78 5.18 -3.99
CA ALA A 333 18.22 5.37 -4.19
C ALA A 333 18.99 5.47 -2.86
N LEU A 334 18.46 6.19 -1.87
CA LEU A 334 19.06 6.30 -0.54
C LEU A 334 19.13 4.94 0.16
N ILE A 335 17.99 4.25 0.22
CA ILE A 335 17.87 2.93 0.88
C ILE A 335 18.78 1.91 0.21
N SER A 336 18.74 1.82 -1.12
CA SER A 336 19.53 0.83 -1.86
C SER A 336 21.03 1.08 -1.73
N SER A 337 21.44 2.36 -1.73
CA SER A 337 22.84 2.73 -1.48
C SER A 337 23.29 2.32 -0.08
N PHE A 338 22.48 2.64 0.94
CA PHE A 338 22.80 2.29 2.30
C PHE A 338 22.88 0.76 2.53
N LEU A 339 21.89 0.01 2.02
CA LEU A 339 21.87 -1.45 2.15
C LEU A 339 23.09 -2.09 1.46
N LYS A 340 23.48 -1.58 0.28
CA LYS A 340 24.68 -2.05 -0.42
C LYS A 340 25.95 -1.81 0.40
N ASP A 341 26.11 -0.62 0.96
CA ASP A 341 27.29 -0.28 1.78
C ASP A 341 27.41 -1.19 3.00
N VAL A 342 26.30 -1.42 3.72
CA VAL A 342 26.27 -2.28 4.92
C VAL A 342 26.55 -3.74 4.57
N LEU A 343 26.02 -4.25 3.45
CA LEU A 343 26.31 -5.61 2.98
C LEU A 343 27.79 -5.80 2.66
N LEU A 344 28.41 -4.84 2.00
CA LEU A 344 29.85 -4.85 1.75
C LEU A 344 30.67 -4.87 3.04
N GLU A 345 30.25 -4.11 4.06
CA GLU A 345 30.92 -4.07 5.37
C GLU A 345 30.91 -5.43 6.08
N ILE A 346 29.77 -6.13 6.09
CA ILE A 346 29.67 -7.46 6.68
C ILE A 346 30.31 -8.55 5.82
N GLY A 347 30.72 -8.23 4.58
CA GLY A 347 31.36 -9.15 3.65
C GLY A 347 30.38 -10.04 2.88
N GLU A 348 29.13 -9.58 2.73
CA GLU A 348 28.07 -10.27 2.02
C GLU A 348 27.82 -9.66 0.64
N ASN A 349 27.51 -10.52 -0.33
CA ASN A 349 27.20 -10.12 -1.71
C ASN A 349 25.84 -10.69 -2.10
N LEU A 350 24.78 -10.14 -1.49
CA LEU A 350 23.40 -10.50 -1.75
C LEU A 350 22.87 -9.76 -2.98
N ASN A 351 21.95 -10.38 -3.70
CA ASN A 351 21.34 -9.76 -4.87
C ASN A 351 20.31 -8.70 -4.46
N ILE A 352 20.68 -7.43 -4.55
CA ILE A 352 19.76 -6.30 -4.39
C ILE A 352 19.13 -5.95 -5.74
N GLY A 353 17.81 -5.90 -5.81
CA GLY A 353 17.07 -5.40 -6.96
C GLY A 353 16.25 -4.16 -6.60
N VAL A 354 16.27 -3.14 -7.45
CA VAL A 354 15.37 -1.99 -7.33
C VAL A 354 14.25 -2.11 -8.35
N VAL A 355 13.00 -1.99 -7.90
CA VAL A 355 11.83 -2.06 -8.76
C VAL A 355 11.16 -0.69 -8.86
N GLN A 356 11.05 -0.19 -10.08
CA GLN A 356 10.47 1.10 -10.44
C GLN A 356 9.26 0.91 -11.36
N THR A 357 8.54 2.00 -11.62
CA THR A 357 7.53 2.08 -12.69
C THR A 357 8.02 2.98 -13.80
N ALA A 358 7.25 3.09 -14.89
CA ALA A 358 7.56 4.01 -15.98
C ALA A 358 7.66 5.48 -15.53
N TYR A 359 6.99 5.87 -14.44
CA TYR A 359 7.02 7.24 -13.90
C TYR A 359 8.33 7.61 -13.21
N ALA A 360 9.20 6.64 -12.92
CA ALA A 360 10.46 6.92 -12.28
C ALA A 360 11.34 7.82 -13.17
N ASN A 361 11.98 8.84 -12.59
CA ASN A 361 12.82 9.75 -13.38
C ASN A 361 13.98 9.00 -14.03
N GLY A 362 14.26 9.26 -15.32
CA GLY A 362 15.33 8.58 -16.05
C GLY A 362 16.73 8.77 -15.44
N SER A 363 16.96 9.86 -14.69
CA SER A 363 18.19 10.04 -13.92
C SER A 363 18.30 9.10 -12.73
N SER A 364 17.20 8.76 -12.06
CA SER A 364 17.20 7.78 -10.96
C SER A 364 17.63 6.40 -11.44
N THR A 365 16.99 5.92 -12.53
CA THR A 365 17.34 4.63 -13.14
C THR A 365 18.82 4.59 -13.55
N ARG A 366 19.31 5.62 -14.24
CA ARG A 366 20.73 5.71 -14.62
C ARG A 366 21.66 5.75 -13.42
N TYR A 367 21.33 6.50 -12.37
CA TYR A 367 22.15 6.54 -11.16
C TYR A 367 22.26 5.15 -10.52
N LEU A 368 21.15 4.44 -10.39
CA LEU A 368 21.12 3.10 -9.81
C LEU A 368 21.91 2.09 -10.66
N GLU A 369 21.73 2.07 -11.97
CA GLU A 369 22.38 1.11 -12.87
C GLU A 369 23.85 1.45 -13.15
N GLU A 370 24.14 2.71 -13.46
CA GLU A 370 25.44 3.14 -13.95
C GLU A 370 26.41 3.53 -12.84
N VAL A 371 25.93 4.17 -11.76
CA VAL A 371 26.77 4.60 -10.63
C VAL A 371 26.77 3.55 -9.53
N MET A 372 25.58 3.20 -9.03
CA MET A 372 25.44 2.26 -7.93
C MET A 372 25.61 0.81 -8.35
N LYS A 373 25.57 0.48 -9.65
CA LYS A 373 25.67 -0.89 -10.16
C LYS A 373 24.65 -1.83 -9.50
N VAL A 374 23.43 -1.33 -9.29
CA VAL A 374 22.31 -2.11 -8.77
C VAL A 374 21.33 -2.37 -9.92
N PRO A 375 20.92 -3.62 -10.17
CA PRO A 375 19.90 -3.94 -11.17
C PRO A 375 18.58 -3.20 -10.92
N VAL A 376 18.03 -2.57 -11.97
CA VAL A 376 16.73 -1.90 -11.92
C VAL A 376 15.74 -2.61 -12.83
N TYR A 377 14.51 -2.79 -12.35
CA TYR A 377 13.43 -3.43 -13.08
C TYR A 377 12.22 -2.52 -13.15
N CYS A 378 11.65 -2.37 -14.34
CA CYS A 378 10.43 -1.59 -14.54
C CYS A 378 9.21 -2.52 -14.56
N THR A 379 8.18 -2.18 -13.80
CA THR A 379 6.88 -2.90 -13.76
C THR A 379 5.72 -1.95 -14.06
N LYS A 380 4.53 -2.52 -14.26
CA LYS A 380 3.30 -1.72 -14.37
C LYS A 380 3.04 -0.94 -13.07
N THR A 381 2.40 0.22 -13.17
CA THR A 381 1.98 1.01 -12.02
C THR A 381 1.05 0.19 -11.11
N GLY A 382 1.23 0.37 -9.80
CA GLY A 382 0.48 -0.34 -8.76
C GLY A 382 1.36 -1.29 -7.96
N VAL A 383 1.37 -1.08 -6.65
CA VAL A 383 2.23 -1.74 -5.67
C VAL A 383 2.22 -3.27 -5.77
N LYS A 384 1.10 -3.88 -6.14
CA LYS A 384 1.03 -5.34 -6.37
C LYS A 384 2.06 -5.85 -7.39
N HIS A 385 2.33 -5.09 -8.46
CA HIS A 385 3.30 -5.47 -9.48
C HIS A 385 4.74 -5.24 -9.00
N LEU A 386 4.98 -4.12 -8.31
CA LEU A 386 6.28 -3.81 -7.74
C LEU A 386 6.67 -4.83 -6.67
N HIS A 387 5.76 -5.11 -5.73
CA HIS A 387 5.94 -6.04 -4.63
C HIS A 387 6.25 -7.45 -5.13
N HIS A 388 5.45 -7.98 -6.07
CA HIS A 388 5.70 -9.31 -6.64
C HIS A 388 7.08 -9.40 -7.31
N LYS A 389 7.48 -8.37 -8.05
CA LYS A 389 8.81 -8.35 -8.68
C LYS A 389 9.93 -8.24 -7.62
N ALA A 390 9.71 -7.46 -6.56
CA ALA A 390 10.68 -7.28 -5.49
C ALA A 390 10.94 -8.59 -4.71
N GLN A 391 9.96 -9.48 -4.61
CA GLN A 391 10.10 -10.80 -3.98
C GLN A 391 11.07 -11.75 -4.72
N GLU A 392 11.42 -11.48 -5.98
CA GLU A 392 12.38 -12.30 -6.75
C GLU A 392 13.85 -12.10 -6.33
N PHE A 393 14.13 -11.10 -5.48
CA PHE A 393 15.48 -10.74 -5.04
C PHE A 393 15.74 -11.20 -3.60
N ASP A 394 17.03 -11.28 -3.23
CA ASP A 394 17.43 -11.45 -1.83
C ASP A 394 16.96 -10.25 -1.00
N ILE A 395 17.14 -9.06 -1.58
CA ILE A 395 16.64 -7.79 -1.07
C ILE A 395 16.00 -7.03 -2.23
N GLY A 396 14.68 -6.83 -2.16
CA GLY A 396 13.92 -6.10 -3.17
C GLY A 396 13.48 -4.74 -2.63
N VAL A 397 14.03 -3.65 -3.16
CA VAL A 397 13.59 -2.28 -2.82
C VAL A 397 12.64 -1.80 -3.89
N TYR A 398 11.46 -1.32 -3.52
CA TYR A 398 10.52 -0.78 -4.50
C TYR A 398 9.85 0.48 -3.99
N PHE A 399 9.82 1.51 -4.82
CA PHE A 399 9.06 2.73 -4.58
C PHE A 399 8.47 3.22 -5.90
N GLU A 400 7.22 3.68 -5.86
CA GLU A 400 6.67 4.53 -6.90
C GLU A 400 7.09 5.98 -6.63
N ALA A 401 7.24 6.78 -7.68
CA ALA A 401 7.59 8.21 -7.57
C ALA A 401 6.58 9.04 -6.75
N ASN A 402 5.41 8.49 -6.43
CA ASN A 402 4.41 9.13 -5.54
C ASN A 402 4.70 8.91 -4.04
N GLY A 403 5.74 8.16 -3.69
CA GLY A 403 6.13 7.89 -2.32
C GLY A 403 5.61 6.57 -1.73
N HIS A 404 4.85 5.77 -2.47
CA HIS A 404 4.44 4.44 -2.00
C HIS A 404 5.56 3.43 -2.26
N GLY A 405 6.08 2.78 -1.21
CA GLY A 405 7.09 1.75 -1.37
C GLY A 405 7.55 1.14 -0.06
N THR A 406 8.43 0.13 -0.14
CA THR A 406 9.13 -0.46 1.02
C THR A 406 10.34 -1.27 0.52
N ALA A 407 11.03 -1.94 1.42
CA ALA A 407 12.03 -2.95 1.12
C ALA A 407 11.61 -4.33 1.66
N LEU A 408 11.82 -5.37 0.85
CA LEU A 408 11.55 -6.76 1.18
C LEU A 408 12.87 -7.52 1.35
N PHE A 409 12.88 -8.45 2.30
CA PHE A 409 14.03 -9.32 2.57
C PHE A 409 13.56 -10.77 2.48
N SER A 410 14.25 -11.58 1.68
CA SER A 410 13.91 -13.00 1.59
C SER A 410 14.10 -13.67 2.96
N LYS A 411 13.31 -14.72 3.26
CA LYS A 411 13.44 -15.43 4.54
C LYS A 411 14.82 -16.02 4.76
N ALA A 412 15.50 -16.42 3.69
CA ALA A 412 16.89 -16.86 3.76
C ALA A 412 17.82 -15.73 4.22
N VAL A 413 17.63 -14.52 3.71
CA VAL A 413 18.39 -13.33 4.12
C VAL A 413 18.10 -12.95 5.56
N GLU A 414 16.83 -12.89 5.97
CA GLU A 414 16.46 -12.57 7.36
C GLU A 414 17.17 -13.52 8.35
N VAL A 415 17.14 -14.83 8.09
CA VAL A 415 17.80 -15.83 8.93
C VAL A 415 19.31 -15.66 8.89
N LYS A 416 19.90 -15.44 7.72
CA LYS A 416 21.34 -15.26 7.55
C LYS A 416 21.85 -14.03 8.32
N ILE A 417 21.21 -12.88 8.16
CA ILE A 417 21.60 -11.65 8.86
C ILE A 417 21.46 -11.81 10.38
N LYS A 418 20.38 -12.43 10.87
CA LYS A 418 20.22 -12.74 12.30
C LYS A 418 21.30 -13.66 12.84
N GLN A 419 21.80 -14.58 12.04
CA GLN A 419 22.91 -15.45 12.42
C GLN A 419 24.24 -14.68 12.45
N LEU A 420 24.52 -13.90 11.40
CA LEU A 420 25.73 -13.07 11.32
C LEU A 420 25.81 -12.05 12.46
N ALA A 421 24.68 -11.45 12.85
CA ALA A 421 24.61 -10.52 13.98
C ALA A 421 24.98 -11.16 15.33
N LYS A 422 24.92 -12.49 15.45
CA LYS A 422 25.32 -13.25 16.64
C LYS A 422 26.76 -13.77 16.56
N GLU A 423 27.21 -14.15 15.37
CA GLU A 423 28.49 -14.82 15.15
C GLU A 423 29.65 -13.84 14.90
N LEU A 424 29.38 -12.73 14.20
CA LEU A 424 30.43 -11.77 13.87
C LEU A 424 30.78 -10.91 15.09
N GLY A 425 32.08 -10.83 15.38
CA GLY A 425 32.65 -9.87 16.34
C GLY A 425 32.95 -8.50 15.71
N ASP A 426 33.47 -7.60 16.54
CA ASP A 426 34.02 -6.29 16.14
C ASP A 426 33.04 -5.40 15.35
N ASN A 427 33.53 -4.64 14.37
CA ASN A 427 32.71 -3.71 13.56
C ASN A 427 31.73 -4.44 12.65
N LYS A 428 32.09 -5.62 12.12
CA LYS A 428 31.19 -6.42 11.28
C LYS A 428 29.97 -6.91 12.04
N GLY A 429 30.13 -7.29 13.31
CA GLY A 429 29.01 -7.62 14.19
C GLY A 429 28.06 -6.45 14.38
N LYS A 430 28.59 -5.23 14.56
CA LYS A 430 27.77 -4.00 14.65
C LYS A 430 26.99 -3.73 13.36
N ALA A 431 27.64 -3.83 12.20
CA ALA A 431 26.99 -3.65 10.90
C ALA A 431 25.91 -4.73 10.64
N ALA A 432 26.16 -5.99 11.02
CA ALA A 432 25.15 -7.04 10.93
C ALA A 432 23.96 -6.77 11.85
N LYS A 433 24.21 -6.29 13.07
CA LYS A 433 23.15 -5.89 14.01
C LYS A 433 22.37 -4.67 13.52
N MET A 434 23.03 -3.72 12.87
CA MET A 434 22.41 -2.58 12.20
C MET A 434 21.46 -3.07 11.11
N LEU A 435 21.92 -3.98 10.25
CA LEU A 435 21.07 -4.55 9.19
C LEU A 435 19.88 -5.35 9.75
N GLU A 436 20.07 -6.10 10.85
CA GLU A 436 18.96 -6.76 11.55
C GLU A 436 17.89 -5.76 12.02
N ASN A 437 18.31 -4.64 12.64
CA ASN A 437 17.38 -3.59 13.05
C ASN A 437 16.71 -2.91 11.84
N ILE A 438 17.41 -2.72 10.73
CA ILE A 438 16.82 -2.17 9.50
C ILE A 438 15.71 -3.08 8.96
N ILE A 439 15.94 -4.40 8.94
CA ILE A 439 14.93 -5.38 8.54
C ILE A 439 13.69 -5.28 9.45
N ASP A 440 13.88 -5.16 10.77
CA ASP A 440 12.79 -5.02 11.72
C ASP A 440 12.10 -3.64 11.66
N LEU A 441 12.78 -2.61 11.17
CA LEU A 441 12.22 -1.27 11.00
C LEU A 441 11.41 -1.13 9.71
N PHE A 442 11.65 -1.93 8.68
CA PHE A 442 10.78 -1.99 7.51
C PHE A 442 9.44 -2.68 7.82
N ASN A 443 8.36 -2.13 7.26
CA ASN A 443 7.12 -2.86 7.08
C ASN A 443 7.18 -3.64 5.75
N GLN A 444 7.40 -4.94 5.83
CA GLN A 444 7.51 -5.81 4.65
C GLN A 444 6.15 -6.25 4.09
N ALA A 445 5.03 -5.91 4.75
CA ALA A 445 3.69 -6.25 4.26
C ALA A 445 3.24 -5.34 3.11
N ALA A 446 3.43 -4.03 3.28
CA ALA A 446 3.05 -2.99 2.33
C ALA A 446 3.89 -1.73 2.56
N GLY A 447 3.78 -0.75 1.67
CA GLY A 447 4.40 0.55 1.90
C GLY A 447 3.84 1.21 3.15
N ASP A 448 4.70 1.90 3.91
CA ASP A 448 4.38 2.40 5.24
C ASP A 448 5.10 3.71 5.49
N ALA A 449 4.36 4.82 5.38
CA ALA A 449 4.94 6.15 5.48
C ALA A 449 5.63 6.42 6.83
N ILE A 450 5.15 5.83 7.94
CA ILE A 450 5.75 6.00 9.26
C ILE A 450 7.03 5.18 9.36
N SER A 451 7.01 3.92 8.92
CA SER A 451 8.20 3.07 8.83
C SER A 451 9.27 3.68 7.93
N ASP A 452 8.89 4.13 6.73
CA ASP A 452 9.78 4.75 5.74
C ASP A 452 10.39 6.05 6.29
N MET A 453 9.59 6.90 6.94
CA MET A 453 10.09 8.08 7.65
C MET A 453 11.20 7.69 8.64
N LEU A 454 10.96 6.71 9.50
CA LEU A 454 11.95 6.28 10.50
C LEU A 454 13.20 5.67 9.86
N ILE A 455 13.06 4.90 8.78
CA ILE A 455 14.20 4.36 8.01
C ILE A 455 15.04 5.51 7.44
N ILE A 456 14.40 6.47 6.78
CA ILE A 456 15.08 7.61 6.14
C ILE A 456 15.82 8.41 7.20
N GLU A 457 15.17 8.79 8.30
CA GLU A 457 15.79 9.55 9.39
C GLU A 457 16.96 8.78 10.03
N ALA A 458 16.84 7.45 10.19
CA ALA A 458 17.93 6.63 10.68
C ALA A 458 19.12 6.62 9.72
N ILE A 459 18.89 6.43 8.41
CA ILE A 459 19.94 6.42 7.39
C ILE A 459 20.65 7.77 7.31
N LEU A 460 19.90 8.87 7.31
CA LEU A 460 20.48 10.22 7.29
C LEU A 460 21.38 10.47 8.51
N GLY A 461 20.94 10.07 9.72
CA GLY A 461 21.75 10.17 10.93
C GLY A 461 22.98 9.26 10.94
N LEU A 462 22.86 8.03 10.43
CA LEU A 462 23.96 7.07 10.33
C LEU A 462 25.04 7.53 9.33
N LYS A 463 24.62 8.00 8.15
CA LYS A 463 25.54 8.49 7.11
C LYS A 463 25.99 9.94 7.33
N GLY A 464 25.36 10.68 8.24
CA GLY A 464 25.61 12.11 8.43
C GLY A 464 25.26 12.94 7.19
N LEU A 465 24.18 12.56 6.50
CA LEU A 465 23.74 13.23 5.28
C LEU A 465 22.68 14.29 5.60
N THR A 466 22.90 15.50 5.10
CA THR A 466 21.84 16.50 5.06
C THR A 466 20.83 16.18 3.95
N VAL A 467 19.66 16.81 3.99
CA VAL A 467 18.62 16.66 2.96
C VAL A 467 19.11 17.10 1.57
N GLN A 468 19.97 18.13 1.52
CA GLN A 468 20.62 18.61 0.29
C GLN A 468 21.62 17.60 -0.26
N GLN A 469 22.41 16.97 0.60
CA GLN A 469 23.37 15.95 0.18
C GLN A 469 22.67 14.68 -0.32
N TRP A 470 21.54 14.33 0.31
CA TRP A 470 20.68 13.26 -0.20
C TRP A 470 20.09 13.62 -1.57
N ASP A 471 19.54 14.82 -1.71
CA ASP A 471 19.00 15.28 -2.99
C ASP A 471 20.09 15.29 -4.10
N ALA A 472 21.31 15.69 -3.76
CA ALA A 472 22.46 15.75 -4.66
C ALA A 472 23.03 14.39 -5.08
N LEU A 473 22.50 13.25 -4.62
CA LEU A 473 22.94 11.91 -5.09
C LEU A 473 22.85 11.80 -6.62
N TYR A 474 21.79 12.37 -7.20
CA TYR A 474 21.65 12.56 -8.64
C TYR A 474 20.69 13.73 -8.92
N MET A 475 20.78 14.33 -10.10
CA MET A 475 19.89 15.41 -10.52
C MET A 475 18.80 14.87 -11.45
N ASP A 476 17.54 15.12 -11.11
CA ASP A 476 16.41 14.73 -11.94
C ASP A 476 16.44 15.44 -13.29
N LEU A 477 16.00 14.73 -14.33
CA LEU A 477 15.62 15.39 -15.57
C LEU A 477 14.36 16.23 -15.33
N PRO A 478 14.28 17.46 -15.87
CA PRO A 478 13.02 18.18 -15.99
C PRO A 478 11.94 17.29 -16.58
N ASN A 479 10.77 17.26 -15.95
CA ASN A 479 9.68 16.38 -16.32
C ASN A 479 8.32 17.07 -16.16
N ARG A 480 7.32 16.52 -16.85
CA ARG A 480 5.95 17.00 -16.84
C ARG A 480 4.98 15.84 -16.95
N GLN A 481 3.94 15.88 -16.12
CA GLN A 481 2.81 14.97 -16.19
C GLN A 481 1.54 15.76 -16.51
N LEU A 482 0.82 15.32 -17.55
CA LEU A 482 -0.45 15.90 -17.98
C LEU A 482 -1.56 14.85 -18.00
N LYS A 483 -2.81 15.33 -17.93
CA LYS A 483 -4.01 14.51 -18.06
C LYS A 483 -4.74 14.90 -19.34
N VAL A 484 -5.14 13.92 -20.14
CA VAL A 484 -5.95 14.11 -21.36
C VAL A 484 -7.28 13.41 -21.16
N LYS A 485 -8.39 14.14 -21.32
CA LYS A 485 -9.74 13.56 -21.31
C LYS A 485 -10.03 12.91 -22.65
N VAL A 486 -10.55 11.70 -22.62
CA VAL A 486 -10.93 10.91 -23.80
C VAL A 486 -12.33 10.33 -23.59
N ALA A 487 -13.05 10.07 -24.68
CA ALA A 487 -14.41 9.53 -24.60
C ALA A 487 -14.48 8.13 -23.95
N ASP A 488 -13.44 7.33 -24.17
CA ASP A 488 -13.28 6.03 -23.53
C ASP A 488 -11.78 5.81 -23.29
N ARG A 489 -11.32 5.69 -22.04
CA ARG A 489 -9.89 5.43 -21.79
C ARG A 489 -9.42 4.06 -22.27
N ARG A 490 -10.33 3.11 -22.50
CA ARG A 490 -10.02 1.71 -22.88
C ARG A 490 -9.59 1.54 -24.33
N VAL A 491 -9.76 2.56 -25.18
CA VAL A 491 -9.11 2.54 -26.52
C VAL A 491 -7.59 2.51 -26.40
N ILE A 492 -7.03 3.00 -25.29
CA ILE A 492 -5.60 2.90 -25.03
C ILE A 492 -5.26 1.61 -24.30
N SER A 493 -4.50 0.76 -24.96
CA SER A 493 -3.85 -0.40 -24.35
C SER A 493 -2.34 -0.28 -24.46
N THR A 494 -1.61 -0.86 -23.51
CA THR A 494 -0.16 -0.71 -23.39
C THR A 494 0.55 -2.04 -23.20
N THR A 495 1.85 -2.05 -23.48
CA THR A 495 2.78 -3.17 -23.26
C THR A 495 4.07 -2.63 -22.60
N ASP A 496 5.02 -3.53 -22.32
CA ASP A 496 6.36 -3.17 -21.85
C ASP A 496 6.32 -2.30 -20.57
N ALA A 497 5.70 -2.82 -19.51
CA ALA A 497 5.49 -2.09 -18.25
C ALA A 497 4.78 -0.73 -18.44
N GLU A 498 3.79 -0.70 -19.34
CA GLU A 498 3.01 0.51 -19.72
C GLU A 498 3.83 1.62 -20.42
N ARG A 499 5.06 1.32 -20.86
CA ARG A 499 5.93 2.29 -21.55
C ARG A 499 5.59 2.47 -23.02
N GLN A 500 4.89 1.51 -23.61
CA GLN A 500 4.56 1.51 -25.03
C GLN A 500 3.06 1.31 -25.26
N VAL A 501 2.48 2.13 -26.13
CA VAL A 501 1.10 2.02 -26.57
C VAL A 501 0.98 0.94 -27.66
N VAL A 502 -0.03 0.08 -27.53
CA VAL A 502 -0.40 -0.93 -28.53
C VAL A 502 -1.58 -0.43 -29.36
N THR A 503 -2.60 0.12 -28.70
CA THR A 503 -3.77 0.75 -29.36
C THR A 503 -3.97 2.17 -28.84
N PRO A 504 -4.46 3.12 -29.66
CA PRO A 504 -4.81 2.96 -31.07
C PRO A 504 -3.56 2.84 -31.97
N PRO A 505 -3.65 2.12 -33.12
CA PRO A 505 -2.54 1.99 -34.05
C PRO A 505 -1.99 3.36 -34.49
N GLY A 506 -0.66 3.47 -34.56
CA GLY A 506 0.03 4.70 -34.96
C GLY A 506 0.38 5.65 -33.83
N LEU A 507 -0.33 5.64 -32.69
CA LEU A 507 -0.04 6.55 -31.57
C LEU A 507 1.39 6.34 -31.02
N GLN A 508 1.84 5.10 -30.83
CA GLN A 508 3.21 4.83 -30.38
C GLN A 508 4.27 5.31 -31.37
N LYS A 509 3.99 5.22 -32.68
CA LYS A 509 4.91 5.72 -33.71
C LYS A 509 5.07 7.24 -33.59
N VAL A 510 3.95 7.95 -33.43
CA VAL A 510 3.96 9.41 -33.24
C VAL A 510 4.74 9.78 -31.98
N ILE A 511 4.48 9.11 -30.84
CA ILE A 511 5.24 9.34 -29.59
C ILE A 511 6.75 9.13 -29.82
N SER A 512 7.12 8.04 -30.47
CA SER A 512 8.52 7.71 -30.74
C SER A 512 9.21 8.75 -31.63
N ASP A 513 8.50 9.33 -32.60
CA ASP A 513 9.04 10.38 -33.47
C ASP A 513 9.13 11.74 -32.76
N LEU A 514 8.21 12.04 -31.83
CA LEU A 514 8.26 13.24 -30.99
C LEU A 514 9.46 13.19 -30.02
N VAL A 515 9.68 12.06 -29.35
CA VAL A 515 10.81 11.86 -28.41
C VAL A 515 12.15 12.15 -29.10
N LYS A 516 12.35 11.70 -30.35
CA LYS A 516 13.60 11.93 -31.10
C LYS A 516 13.95 13.41 -31.32
N LYS A 517 12.99 14.33 -31.18
CA LYS A 517 13.24 15.77 -31.35
C LYS A 517 14.02 16.38 -30.18
N TYR A 518 13.98 15.78 -29.00
CA TYR A 518 14.52 16.34 -27.76
C TYR A 518 15.64 15.46 -27.20
N LYS A 519 16.63 16.07 -26.52
CA LYS A 519 17.74 15.34 -25.91
C LYS A 519 17.37 14.82 -24.54
N PHE A 520 18.00 13.70 -24.15
CA PHE A 520 17.76 13.01 -22.87
C PHE A 520 16.27 12.88 -22.56
N SER A 521 15.49 12.53 -23.58
CA SER A 521 14.03 12.61 -23.51
C SER A 521 13.38 11.25 -23.54
N ARG A 522 12.22 11.17 -22.88
CA ARG A 522 11.35 10.00 -22.84
C ARG A 522 9.93 10.47 -22.62
N ALA A 523 8.98 9.83 -23.28
CA ALA A 523 7.57 10.05 -23.04
C ALA A 523 6.78 8.76 -23.19
N PHE A 524 5.71 8.63 -22.40
CA PHE A 524 4.78 7.50 -22.51
C PHE A 524 3.36 7.94 -22.14
N VAL A 525 2.41 7.07 -22.49
CA VAL A 525 0.98 7.32 -22.33
C VAL A 525 0.32 6.06 -21.78
N ARG A 526 -0.55 6.22 -20.77
CA ARG A 526 -1.35 5.10 -20.23
C ARG A 526 -2.74 5.56 -19.75
N PRO A 527 -3.76 4.69 -19.79
CA PRO A 527 -5.03 4.98 -19.11
C PRO A 527 -4.81 5.08 -17.59
N SER A 528 -5.42 6.08 -16.95
CA SER A 528 -5.43 6.16 -15.49
C SER A 528 -6.28 5.01 -14.93
N GLY A 529 -5.87 4.37 -13.84
CA GLY A 529 -6.64 3.30 -13.18
C GLY A 529 -7.75 3.81 -12.27
N THR A 530 -7.67 5.08 -11.84
CA THR A 530 -8.50 5.68 -10.79
C THR A 530 -9.36 6.85 -11.26
N GLU A 531 -9.12 7.35 -12.47
CA GLU A 531 -9.79 8.51 -13.05
C GLU A 531 -10.11 8.22 -14.52
N ASP A 532 -11.18 8.81 -15.06
CA ASP A 532 -11.53 8.65 -16.48
C ASP A 532 -10.72 9.59 -17.38
N VAL A 533 -9.40 9.42 -17.34
CA VAL A 533 -8.41 10.21 -18.08
C VAL A 533 -7.27 9.33 -18.54
N VAL A 534 -6.53 9.82 -19.53
CA VAL A 534 -5.25 9.26 -19.98
C VAL A 534 -4.12 10.12 -19.41
N ARG A 535 -3.12 9.48 -18.83
CA ARG A 535 -1.94 10.14 -18.28
C ARG A 535 -0.85 10.18 -19.34
N VAL A 536 -0.27 11.37 -19.53
CA VAL A 536 0.90 11.63 -20.36
C VAL A 536 2.05 12.00 -19.44
N TYR A 537 3.19 11.34 -19.62
CA TYR A 537 4.44 11.69 -18.95
C TYR A 537 5.48 12.04 -20.00
N ALA A 538 6.26 13.08 -19.75
CA ALA A 538 7.46 13.40 -20.52
C ALA A 538 8.58 13.92 -19.61
N GLU A 539 9.82 13.60 -19.96
CA GLU A 539 11.05 14.16 -19.40
C GLU A 539 11.99 14.55 -20.55
N ALA A 540 12.87 15.52 -20.31
CA ALA A 540 13.88 15.98 -21.28
C ALA A 540 15.06 16.67 -20.56
N ASP A 541 16.02 17.16 -21.34
CA ASP A 541 17.20 17.89 -20.86
C ASP A 541 16.90 19.29 -20.30
N SER A 542 15.75 19.89 -20.62
CA SER A 542 15.32 21.19 -20.10
C SER A 542 13.81 21.20 -19.80
N GLN A 543 13.37 22.11 -18.93
CA GLN A 543 11.95 22.25 -18.60
C GLN A 543 11.12 22.61 -19.83
N GLU A 544 11.61 23.53 -20.67
CA GLU A 544 10.97 23.94 -21.93
C GLU A 544 10.77 22.74 -22.88
N ASN A 545 11.76 21.86 -22.99
CA ASN A 545 11.69 20.67 -23.83
C ASN A 545 10.73 19.62 -23.24
N ALA A 546 10.75 19.42 -21.93
CA ALA A 546 9.84 18.48 -21.26
C ALA A 546 8.37 18.93 -21.40
N ASP A 547 8.13 20.23 -21.23
CA ASP A 547 6.81 20.86 -21.38
C ASP A 547 6.31 20.77 -22.83
N SER A 548 7.18 21.08 -23.80
CA SER A 548 6.88 20.95 -25.23
C SER A 548 6.57 19.50 -25.63
N LEU A 549 7.39 18.55 -25.19
CA LEU A 549 7.18 17.12 -25.46
C LEU A 549 5.88 16.61 -24.83
N ALA A 550 5.60 16.96 -23.57
CA ALA A 550 4.36 16.59 -22.89
C ALA A 550 3.13 17.14 -23.63
N HIS A 551 3.20 18.38 -24.10
CA HIS A 551 2.13 19.00 -24.88
C HIS A 551 1.93 18.29 -26.23
N GLU A 552 3.00 18.11 -27.01
CA GLU A 552 2.92 17.47 -28.33
C GLU A 552 2.35 16.05 -28.23
N VAL A 553 2.77 15.28 -27.23
CA VAL A 553 2.22 13.94 -26.95
C VAL A 553 0.76 14.04 -26.53
N SER A 554 0.38 14.99 -25.68
CA SER A 554 -1.02 15.19 -25.27
C SER A 554 -1.93 15.52 -26.46
N LEU A 555 -1.46 16.30 -27.43
CA LEU A 555 -2.18 16.55 -28.68
C LEU A 555 -2.35 15.28 -29.51
N ALA A 556 -1.30 14.45 -29.62
CA ALA A 556 -1.36 13.18 -30.33
C ALA A 556 -2.40 12.23 -29.69
N VAL A 557 -2.42 12.16 -28.36
CA VAL A 557 -3.44 11.39 -27.61
C VAL A 557 -4.84 11.93 -27.91
N PHE A 558 -5.04 13.25 -27.79
CA PHE A 558 -6.34 13.87 -28.02
C PHE A 558 -6.86 13.59 -29.45
N GLN A 559 -5.98 13.64 -30.46
CA GLN A 559 -6.36 13.41 -31.86
C GLN A 559 -6.60 11.94 -32.19
N LEU A 560 -5.75 11.04 -31.69
CA LEU A 560 -5.75 9.63 -32.11
C LEU A 560 -6.57 8.71 -31.20
N ALA A 561 -6.82 9.10 -29.95
CA ALA A 561 -7.54 8.30 -28.96
C ALA A 561 -8.93 8.86 -28.59
N GLY A 562 -9.51 9.73 -29.43
CA GLY A 562 -10.86 10.25 -29.21
C GLY A 562 -10.96 11.22 -28.03
N GLY A 563 -10.06 12.22 -28.00
CA GLY A 563 -10.05 13.27 -27.00
C GLY A 563 -11.36 14.06 -26.95
N ILE A 564 -11.78 14.43 -25.74
CA ILE A 564 -13.00 15.22 -25.49
C ILE A 564 -12.71 16.41 -24.58
N GLY A 565 -13.60 17.40 -24.61
CA GLY A 565 -13.45 18.63 -23.82
C GLY A 565 -12.44 19.59 -24.43
N GLU A 566 -11.73 20.33 -23.58
CA GLU A 566 -10.75 21.32 -24.03
C GLU A 566 -9.53 20.64 -24.65
N ARG A 567 -9.17 21.12 -25.84
CA ARG A 567 -7.97 20.68 -26.53
C ARG A 567 -6.73 21.08 -25.70
N PRO A 568 -5.74 20.19 -25.53
CA PRO A 568 -4.50 20.55 -24.83
C PRO A 568 -3.87 21.81 -25.44
N THR A 569 -3.64 22.82 -24.60
CA THR A 569 -2.97 24.07 -24.93
C THR A 569 -1.58 24.11 -24.29
N PRO A 570 -0.64 24.93 -24.80
CA PRO A 570 0.58 25.23 -24.09
C PRO A 570 0.20 26.13 -22.90
N SER A 571 0.03 25.53 -21.73
CA SER A 571 -0.15 26.25 -20.47
C SER A 571 1.05 25.93 -19.59
N PHE A 572 2.11 26.72 -19.73
CA PHE A 572 3.31 26.60 -18.90
C PHE A 572 3.71 27.97 -18.39
#